data_AF-A0A258X176-F1
#
_entry.id   AF-A0A258X176-F1
#
_cell.length_a   1.000
_cell.length_b   1.000
_cell.length_c   1.000
_cell.angle_alpha   90.00
_cell.angle_beta   90.00
_cell.angle_gamma   90.00
#
_symmetry.space_group_name_H-M   'P 1'
#
loop_
_entity.id
_entity.type
_entity.pdbx_description
1 polymer ?
#
loop_
_entity_poly.entity_id
_entity_poly.type
_entity_poly.pdbx_seq_one_letter_code
_entity_poly.pdbx_strand_id
1 'polypeptide(L)'
;MTEVVAYLHKRRMIMMGAVVLLAVIAVIVSYNFQMVPATYFGGKYNLLFIYALIVYKLIELPILYYLLVHRNLKKLKKNSSYEESLLKFKKHAKLLLFLIPQGNTVFGVIAYKLSGSILYFLFFSCIALITLYLIKPNKFKLY
;
A
#
# COMPACT_ATOMS: atom_id res chain seq x y z
N MET A 1 -14.89 8.25 18.47
CA MET A 1 -14.93 7.95 17.00
C MET A 1 -14.24 9.01 16.14
N THR A 2 -14.53 10.30 16.32
CA THR A 2 -13.92 11.43 15.57
C THR A 2 -12.40 11.49 15.64
N GLU A 3 -11.79 11.30 16.81
CA GLU A 3 -10.33 11.28 16.96
C GLU A 3 -9.64 10.15 16.20
N VAL A 4 -10.30 9.00 16.09
CA VAL A 4 -9.78 7.80 15.42
C VAL A 4 -9.79 8.01 13.92
N VAL A 5 -10.88 8.59 13.41
CA VAL A 5 -11.02 8.99 12.02
C VAL A 5 -9.96 10.03 11.66
N ALA A 6 -9.77 11.05 12.50
CA ALA A 6 -8.74 12.07 12.29
C ALA A 6 -7.32 11.49 12.29
N TYR A 7 -7.01 10.59 13.23
CA TYR A 7 -5.71 9.90 13.30
C TYR A 7 -5.43 9.05 12.05
N LEU A 8 -6.39 8.23 11.62
CA LEU A 8 -6.26 7.40 10.42
C LEU A 8 -6.13 8.26 9.16
N HIS A 9 -6.91 9.34 9.08
CA HIS A 9 -6.84 10.28 7.97
C HIS A 9 -5.46 10.92 7.87
N LYS A 10 -4.93 11.45 8.99
CA LYS A 10 -3.59 12.05 9.06
C LYS A 10 -2.52 11.05 8.60
N ARG A 11 -2.54 9.83 9.12
CA ARG A 11 -1.55 8.80 8.73
C ARG A 11 -1.66 8.41 7.27
N ARG A 12 -2.87 8.22 6.76
CA ARG A 12 -3.08 7.93 5.34
C ARG A 12 -2.50 9.02 4.45
N MET A 13 -2.76 10.29 4.77
CA MET A 13 -2.20 11.42 4.00
C MET A 13 -0.67 11.42 4.01
N ILE A 14 -0.05 11.18 5.17
CA ILE A 14 1.42 11.05 5.28
C ILE A 14 1.93 9.93 4.38
N MET A 15 1.30 8.75 4.41
CA MET A 15 1.70 7.59 3.60
C MET A 15 1.49 7.83 2.11
N MET A 16 0.40 8.50 1.71
CA MET A 16 0.17 8.91 0.32
C MET A 16 1.26 9.88 -0.15
N GLY A 17 1.60 10.87 0.67
CA GLY A 17 2.71 11.80 0.40
C GLY A 17 4.04 11.07 0.23
N ALA A 18 4.34 10.08 1.07
CA ALA A 18 5.55 9.28 0.96
C ALA A 18 5.59 8.47 -0.36
N VAL A 19 4.47 7.88 -0.79
CA VAL A 19 4.39 7.18 -2.09
C VAL A 19 4.64 8.13 -3.25
N VAL A 20 4.03 9.32 -3.24
CA VAL A 20 4.24 10.33 -4.29
C VAL A 20 5.70 10.78 -4.32
N LEU A 21 6.30 11.06 -3.17
CA LEU A 21 7.71 11.44 -3.07
C LEU A 21 8.63 10.37 -3.67
N LEU A 22 8.39 9.09 -3.34
CA LEU A 22 9.15 7.98 -3.90
C LEU A 22 8.96 7.84 -5.41
N ALA A 23 7.75 8.05 -5.93
CA ALA A 23 7.48 8.06 -7.36
C ALA A 23 8.25 9.17 -8.09
N VAL A 24 8.28 10.39 -7.53
CA VAL A 24 9.05 11.52 -8.08
C VAL A 24 10.54 11.20 -8.09
N ILE A 25 11.09 10.70 -6.98
CA ILE A 25 12.50 10.28 -6.91
C ILE A 25 12.79 9.23 -7.98
N ALA A 26 11.94 8.23 -8.13
CA ALA A 26 12.16 7.15 -9.09
C ALA A 26 12.14 7.63 -10.55
N VAL A 27 11.29 8.61 -10.88
CA VAL A 27 11.29 9.26 -12.20
C VAL A 27 12.58 10.04 -12.43
N ILE A 28 13.04 10.83 -11.45
CA ILE A 28 14.30 11.58 -11.54
C ILE A 28 15.46 10.61 -11.76
N VAL A 29 15.52 9.52 -10.99
CA VAL A 29 16.55 8.49 -11.15
C VAL A 29 16.48 7.86 -12.53
N SER A 30 15.30 7.47 -13.01
CA SER A 30 15.16 6.85 -14.33
C SER A 30 15.48 7.81 -15.49
N TYR A 31 15.36 9.11 -15.29
CA TYR A 31 15.73 10.11 -16.29
C TYR A 31 17.25 10.29 -16.38
N ASN A 32 17.95 10.24 -15.25
CA ASN A 32 19.40 10.45 -15.18
C ASN A 32 20.21 9.17 -15.35
N PHE A 33 19.63 7.99 -15.08
CA PHE A 33 20.32 6.71 -15.09
C PHE A 33 19.57 5.69 -15.95
N GLN A 34 20.23 5.13 -16.96
CA GLN A 34 19.71 4.00 -17.71
C GLN A 34 19.89 2.70 -16.91
N MET A 35 18.78 2.09 -16.52
CA MET A 35 18.75 0.79 -15.86
C MET A 35 18.68 -0.34 -16.89
N VAL A 36 19.75 -1.14 -16.96
CA VAL A 36 19.74 -2.38 -17.75
C VAL A 36 18.93 -3.44 -16.99
N PRO A 37 17.97 -4.13 -17.65
CA PRO A 37 17.18 -5.17 -17.00
C PRO A 37 18.08 -6.28 -16.47
N ALA A 38 17.86 -6.69 -15.22
CA ALA A 38 18.61 -7.79 -14.63
C ALA A 38 18.19 -9.13 -15.24
N THR A 39 19.13 -10.01 -15.55
CA THR A 39 18.89 -11.33 -16.16
C THR A 39 18.54 -12.42 -15.15
N TYR A 40 17.79 -12.07 -14.09
CA TYR A 40 17.24 -13.07 -13.18
C TYR A 40 16.35 -14.07 -13.95
N PHE A 41 16.26 -15.31 -13.49
CA PHE A 41 15.47 -16.37 -14.14
C PHE A 41 15.78 -16.56 -15.65
N GLY A 42 17.03 -16.33 -16.07
CA GLY A 42 17.43 -16.43 -17.48
C GLY A 42 16.82 -15.36 -18.39
N GLY A 43 16.32 -14.24 -17.84
CA GLY A 43 15.74 -13.11 -18.56
C GLY A 43 14.36 -13.36 -19.17
N LYS A 44 14.13 -14.56 -19.72
CA LYS A 44 12.89 -14.98 -20.39
C LYS A 44 11.67 -14.93 -19.48
N TYR A 45 11.84 -15.22 -18.19
CA TYR A 45 10.74 -15.30 -17.23
C TYR A 45 10.54 -14.02 -16.39
N ASN A 46 11.32 -12.97 -16.62
CA ASN A 46 11.21 -11.71 -15.87
C ASN A 46 9.82 -11.09 -15.95
N LEU A 47 9.26 -10.98 -17.16
CA LEU A 47 7.94 -10.42 -17.36
C LEU A 47 6.83 -11.27 -16.73
N LEU A 48 6.95 -12.60 -16.83
CA LEU A 48 6.02 -13.52 -16.16
C LEU A 48 6.03 -13.32 -14.64
N PHE A 49 7.22 -13.19 -14.05
CA PHE A 49 7.37 -12.92 -12.62
C PHE A 49 6.78 -11.56 -12.23
N ILE A 50 7.00 -10.51 -13.03
CA ILE A 50 6.39 -9.20 -12.81
C ILE A 50 4.86 -9.29 -12.82
N TYR A 51 4.27 -10.02 -13.78
CA TYR A 51 2.82 -10.21 -13.82
C TYR A 51 2.32 -10.98 -12.60
N ALA A 52 3.04 -12.00 -12.12
CA ALA A 52 2.71 -12.68 -10.88
C ALA A 52 2.71 -11.73 -9.66
N LEU A 53 3.67 -10.80 -9.58
CA LEU A 53 3.71 -9.77 -8.53
C LEU A 53 2.53 -8.81 -8.62
N ILE A 54 2.13 -8.42 -9.84
CA ILE A 54 0.96 -7.57 -10.06
C ILE A 54 -0.31 -8.27 -9.58
N VAL A 55 -0.53 -9.52 -10.00
CA VAL A 55 -1.69 -10.32 -9.59
C VAL A 55 -1.72 -10.47 -8.07
N TYR A 56 -0.58 -10.78 -7.45
CA TYR A 56 -0.45 -10.86 -6.01
C TYR A 56 -0.92 -9.57 -5.31
N LYS A 57 -0.46 -8.40 -5.78
CA LYS A 57 -0.87 -7.11 -5.19
C LYS A 57 -2.34 -6.78 -5.40
N LEU A 58 -2.92 -7.17 -6.53
CA LEU A 58 -4.35 -6.98 -6.79
C LEU A 58 -5.21 -7.84 -5.87
N ILE A 59 -4.77 -9.05 -5.50
CA ILE A 59 -5.46 -9.92 -4.52
C ILE A 59 -5.23 -9.42 -3.08
N GLU A 60 -4.07 -8.85 -2.78
CA GLU A 60 -3.79 -8.29 -1.45
C GLU A 60 -4.73 -7.11 -1.10
N LEU A 61 -5.09 -6.28 -2.08
CA LEU A 61 -6.02 -5.14 -1.96
C LEU A 61 -7.35 -5.47 -1.24
N PRO A 62 -8.17 -6.44 -1.72
CA PRO A 62 -9.41 -6.83 -1.05
C PRO A 62 -9.17 -7.48 0.32
N ILE A 63 -8.08 -8.22 0.51
CA ILE A 63 -7.73 -8.82 1.81
C ILE A 63 -7.44 -7.72 2.84
N LEU A 64 -6.65 -6.73 2.48
CA LEU A 64 -6.33 -5.60 3.34
C LEU A 64 -7.58 -4.76 3.66
N TYR A 65 -8.45 -4.54 2.66
CA TYR A 65 -9.74 -3.90 2.88
C TYR A 65 -10.58 -4.68 3.90
N TYR A 66 -10.70 -6.01 3.74
CA TYR A 66 -11.43 -6.86 4.68
C TYR A 66 -10.85 -6.82 6.10
N LEU A 67 -9.53 -6.92 6.24
CA LEU A 67 -8.86 -6.91 7.54
C LEU A 67 -8.96 -5.55 8.25
N LEU A 68 -8.73 -4.45 7.53
CA LEU A 68 -8.77 -3.11 8.11
C LEU A 68 -10.20 -2.64 8.41
N VAL A 69 -11.09 -2.79 7.44
CA VAL A 69 -12.42 -2.19 7.47
C VAL A 69 -13.40 -3.16 8.12
N HIS A 70 -13.63 -4.32 7.51
CA HIS A 70 -14.69 -5.21 7.94
C HIS A 70 -14.45 -5.84 9.32
N ARG A 71 -13.27 -6.45 9.52
CA ARG A 71 -12.97 -7.19 10.76
C ARG A 71 -12.88 -6.28 11.98
N ASN A 72 -12.26 -5.11 11.85
CA ASN A 72 -12.06 -4.21 12.99
C ASN A 72 -13.31 -3.39 13.33
N LEU A 73 -14.13 -2.99 12.34
CA LEU A 73 -15.44 -2.38 12.60
C LEU A 73 -16.34 -3.31 13.41
N LYS A 74 -16.40 -4.59 13.02
CA LYS A 74 -17.25 -5.58 13.70
C LYS A 74 -16.79 -5.81 15.15
N LYS A 75 -15.49 -5.78 15.40
CA LYS A 75 -14.91 -5.88 16.76
C LYS A 75 -15.17 -4.64 17.61
N LEU A 76 -15.04 -3.44 17.04
CA LEU A 76 -15.31 -2.18 17.76
C LEU A 76 -16.79 -2.05 18.16
N LYS A 77 -17.73 -2.56 17.34
CA LYS A 77 -19.16 -2.56 17.68
C LYS A 77 -19.57 -3.55 18.79
N LYS A 78 -18.78 -4.59 19.04
CA LYS A 78 -19.18 -5.72 19.92
C LYS A 78 -18.56 -5.64 21.33
N ASN A 79 -17.55 -4.82 21.56
CA ASN A 79 -16.80 -4.81 22.82
C ASN A 79 -17.30 -3.74 23.81
N SER A 80 -17.55 -4.17 25.05
CA SER A 80 -17.91 -3.30 26.19
C SER A 80 -16.75 -2.47 26.71
N SER A 81 -15.49 -2.91 26.52
CA SER A 81 -14.28 -2.13 26.81
C SER A 81 -13.78 -1.43 25.54
N TYR A 82 -14.33 -0.24 25.30
CA TYR A 82 -14.08 0.57 24.10
C TYR A 82 -12.61 1.02 23.99
N GLU A 83 -12.00 1.47 25.09
CA GLU A 83 -10.66 2.07 25.07
C GLU A 83 -9.55 1.08 24.72
N GLU A 84 -9.54 -0.10 25.35
CA GLU A 84 -8.50 -1.11 25.10
C GLU A 84 -8.59 -1.69 23.68
N SER A 85 -9.82 -1.88 23.20
CA SER A 85 -10.11 -2.31 21.82
C SER A 85 -9.66 -1.28 20.80
N LEU A 86 -9.84 0.01 21.12
CA LEU A 86 -9.43 1.12 20.27
C LEU A 86 -7.90 1.25 20.18
N LEU A 87 -7.18 1.02 21.27
CA LEU A 87 -5.73 1.08 21.28
C LEU A 87 -5.11 -0.04 20.43
N LYS A 88 -5.61 -1.26 20.56
CA LYS A 88 -5.21 -2.41 19.72
C LYS A 88 -5.49 -2.12 18.24
N PHE A 89 -6.66 -1.55 17.93
CA PHE A 89 -7.00 -1.14 16.57
C PHE A 89 -6.04 -0.09 16.01
N LYS A 90 -5.73 0.99 16.77
CA LYS A 90 -4.78 2.03 16.34
C LYS A 90 -3.39 1.45 16.01
N LYS A 91 -2.93 0.44 16.77
CA LYS A 91 -1.64 -0.24 16.53
C LYS A 91 -1.67 -1.07 15.24
N HIS A 92 -2.69 -1.90 15.05
CA HIS A 92 -2.83 -2.73 13.84
C HIS A 92 -3.05 -1.89 12.59
N ALA A 93 -3.90 -0.86 12.66
CA ALA A 93 -4.15 0.03 11.54
C ALA A 93 -2.91 0.83 11.14
N LYS A 94 -2.09 1.26 12.10
CA LYS A 94 -0.79 1.90 11.83
C LYS A 94 0.14 0.96 11.07
N LEU A 95 0.31 -0.26 11.54
CA LEU A 95 1.19 -1.25 10.91
C LEU A 95 0.74 -1.54 9.48
N LEU A 96 -0.56 -1.73 9.29
CA LEU A 96 -1.13 -2.11 8.00
C LEU A 96 -1.09 -0.94 6.99
N LEU A 97 -1.35 0.29 7.43
CA LEU A 97 -1.18 1.50 6.60
C LEU A 97 0.28 1.76 6.20
N PHE A 98 1.24 1.32 7.02
CA PHE A 98 2.66 1.40 6.70
C PHE A 98 3.11 0.30 5.73
N LEU A 99 2.56 -0.91 5.89
CA LEU A 99 2.87 -2.05 5.03
C LEU A 99 2.49 -1.82 3.57
N ILE A 100 1.44 -1.04 3.32
CA ILE A 100 0.95 -0.75 1.96
C ILE A 100 2.01 0.00 1.12
N PRO A 101 2.51 1.19 1.51
CA PRO A 101 3.63 1.83 0.82
C PRO A 101 4.86 0.94 0.74
N GLN A 102 5.25 0.31 1.86
CA GLN A 102 6.48 -0.48 1.94
C GLN A 102 6.47 -1.64 0.94
N GLY A 103 5.42 -2.48 0.97
CA GLY A 103 5.31 -3.65 0.12
C GLY A 103 5.18 -3.29 -1.37
N ASN A 104 4.47 -2.22 -1.71
CA ASN A 104 4.37 -1.75 -3.10
C ASN A 104 5.67 -1.13 -3.60
N THR A 105 6.41 -0.43 -2.73
CA THR A 105 7.73 0.12 -3.10
C THR A 105 8.71 -1.01 -3.39
N VAL A 106 8.79 -2.03 -2.52
CA VAL A 106 9.68 -3.18 -2.72
C VAL A 106 9.37 -3.91 -4.02
N PHE A 107 8.09 -4.21 -4.30
CA PHE A 107 7.73 -4.87 -5.56
C PHE A 107 7.89 -3.97 -6.77
N GLY A 108 7.65 -2.66 -6.63
CA GLY A 108 7.94 -1.67 -7.66
C GLY A 108 9.41 -1.65 -8.04
N VAL A 109 10.33 -1.65 -7.07
CA VAL A 109 11.78 -1.70 -7.31
C VAL A 109 12.17 -3.00 -8.01
N ILE A 110 11.65 -4.13 -7.53
CA ILE A 110 11.91 -5.44 -8.15
C ILE A 110 11.43 -5.44 -9.61
N ALA A 111 10.20 -4.99 -9.86
CA ALA A 111 9.64 -4.95 -11.20
C ALA A 111 10.38 -3.98 -12.12
N TYR A 112 10.82 -2.83 -11.61
CA TYR A 112 11.66 -1.90 -12.35
C TYR A 112 13.00 -2.53 -12.73
N LYS A 113 13.67 -3.18 -11.78
CA LYS A 113 14.96 -3.85 -12.01
C LYS A 113 14.86 -5.00 -13.02
N LEU A 114 13.76 -5.74 -13.01
CA LEU A 114 13.55 -6.89 -13.91
C LEU A 114 13.13 -6.48 -15.32
N SER A 115 12.47 -5.34 -15.48
CA SER A 115 11.96 -4.85 -16.78
C SER A 115 12.84 -3.78 -17.43
N GLY A 116 13.65 -3.06 -16.64
CA GLY A 116 14.31 -1.83 -17.07
C GLY A 116 13.36 -0.64 -17.27
N SER A 117 12.05 -0.79 -17.02
CA SER A 117 11.05 0.23 -17.29
C SER A 117 10.44 0.79 -16.01
N ILE A 118 10.59 2.11 -15.83
CA ILE A 118 10.05 2.85 -14.68
C ILE A 118 8.52 2.76 -14.58
N LEU A 119 7.84 2.46 -15.70
CA LEU A 119 6.39 2.29 -15.76
C LEU A 119 5.90 1.24 -14.75
N TYR A 120 6.66 0.17 -14.53
CA TYR A 120 6.27 -0.84 -13.55
C TYR A 120 6.36 -0.31 -12.11
N PHE A 121 7.39 0.47 -11.76
CA PHE A 121 7.46 1.12 -10.45
C PHE A 121 6.29 2.08 -10.23
N LEU A 122 5.97 2.88 -11.26
CA LEU A 122 4.83 3.81 -11.23
C LEU A 122 3.51 3.05 -11.08
N PHE A 123 3.37 1.90 -11.74
CA PHE A 123 2.18 1.07 -11.62
C PHE A 123 1.98 0.55 -10.19
N PHE A 124 3.03 0.02 -9.53
CA PHE A 124 2.95 -0.36 -8.12
C PHE A 124 2.69 0.84 -7.19
N SER A 125 3.22 2.01 -7.52
CA SER A 125 2.93 3.25 -6.80
C SER A 125 1.44 3.65 -6.93
N CYS A 126 0.86 3.51 -8.12
CA CYS A 126 -0.57 3.70 -8.36
C CYS A 126 -1.42 2.70 -7.56
N ILE A 127 -1.05 1.41 -7.54
CA ILE A 127 -1.72 0.40 -6.70
C ILE A 127 -1.69 0.83 -5.23
N ALA A 128 -0.55 1.29 -4.71
CA ALA A 128 -0.44 1.76 -3.33
C ALA A 128 -1.35 2.95 -3.05
N LEU A 129 -1.40 3.95 -3.95
CA LEU A 129 -2.27 5.12 -3.82
C LEU A 129 -3.75 4.74 -3.84
N ILE A 130 -4.16 3.84 -4.75
CA ILE A 130 -5.53 3.33 -4.81
C ILE A 130 -5.87 2.59 -3.52
N THR A 131 -4.98 1.73 -3.03
CA THR A 131 -5.17 0.98 -1.78
C THR A 131 -5.35 1.92 -0.60
N LEU A 132 -4.48 2.93 -0.46
CA LEU A 132 -4.60 3.94 0.59
C LEU A 132 -5.88 4.77 0.44
N TYR A 133 -6.25 5.15 -0.78
CA TYR A 133 -7.45 5.93 -1.05
C TYR A 133 -8.74 5.19 -0.70
N LEU A 134 -8.81 3.89 -1.03
CA LEU A 134 -9.95 3.02 -0.71
C LEU A 134 -10.17 2.87 0.80
N ILE A 135 -9.10 3.00 1.59
CA ILE A 135 -9.18 3.12 3.05
C ILE A 135 -9.70 4.54 3.39
N LYS A 136 -11.01 4.76 3.23
CA LYS A 136 -11.68 6.01 3.63
C LYS A 136 -12.17 5.92 5.07
N PRO A 137 -11.53 6.62 6.02
CA PRO A 137 -12.01 6.63 7.39
C PRO A 137 -13.31 7.43 7.57
N ASN A 138 -13.66 8.30 6.62
CA ASN A 138 -14.92 9.03 6.65
C ASN A 138 -16.15 8.16 6.41
N LYS A 139 -16.02 6.94 5.87
CA LYS A 139 -17.13 5.96 5.90
C LYS A 139 -17.45 5.48 7.32
N PHE A 140 -16.61 5.79 8.32
CA PHE A 140 -16.84 5.52 9.73
C PHE A 140 -17.58 6.66 10.46
N LYS A 141 -17.99 7.73 9.77
CA LYS A 141 -18.83 8.82 10.32
C LYS A 141 -20.34 8.51 10.31
N LEU A 142 -20.76 7.35 9.83
CA LEU A 142 -22.18 6.99 9.74
C LEU A 142 -22.52 5.88 10.73
N TYR A 143 -23.44 6.25 11.64
CA TYR A 143 -24.02 5.57 12.80
C TYR A 143 -23.17 5.61 14.07
#